data_AF-A0A2H6EAX5-F1
#
_entry.id   AF-A0A2H6EAX5-F1
#
_cell.length_a   1.000
_cell.length_b   1.000
_cell.length_c   1.000
_cell.angle_alpha   90.00
_cell.angle_beta   90.00
_cell.angle_gamma   90.00
#
_symmetry.space_group_name_H-M   'P 1'
#
loop_
_entity.id
_entity.type
_entity.pdbx_description
1 polymer ?
#
loop_
_entity_poly.entity_id
_entity_poly.type
_entity_poly.pdbx_seq_one_letter_code
_entity_poly.pdbx_strand_id
1 'polypeptide(L)' 'MSVMSIRIDESKRKVLKVIASLEGKTMGGIVTELIDEYIKRNKEKIMRLSEKENLNEIMKLSEASFIEWDNEEDEIYNNL' A
#
# COMPACT_ATOMS: atom_id res chain seq x y z
N MET A 1 8.96 6.59 10.68
CA MET A 1 7.92 5.90 9.89
C MET A 1 7.42 6.91 8.87
N SER A 2 7.39 6.54 7.59
CA SER A 2 6.76 7.38 6.56
C SER A 2 5.24 7.26 6.67
N VAL A 3 4.51 8.33 6.35
CA VAL A 3 3.04 8.33 6.31
C VAL A 3 2.61 8.16 4.86
N MET A 4 1.64 7.26 4.62
CA MET A 4 1.04 7.06 3.30
C MET A 4 -0.46 7.38 3.41
N SER A 5 -0.93 8.27 2.55
CA SER A 5 -2.35 8.58 2.38
C SER A 5 -2.93 7.72 1.26
N ILE A 6 -4.06 7.07 1.51
CA ILE A 6 -4.74 6.24 0.51
C ILE A 6 -6.17 6.75 0.35
N ARG A 7 -6.56 7.08 -0.89
CA ARG A 7 -7.95 7.42 -1.22
C ARG A 7 -8.76 6.14 -1.37
N ILE A 8 -9.87 6.04 -0.63
CA ILE A 8 -10.80 4.91 -0.69
C ILE A 8 -12.24 5.41 -0.73
N ASP A 9 -13.12 4.65 -1.38
CA ASP A 9 -14.55 4.97 -1.42
C ASP A 9 -15.16 5.04 -0.02
N GLU A 10 -16.08 5.98 0.18
CA GLU A 10 -16.74 6.20 1.47
C GLU A 10 -17.48 4.95 1.98
N SER A 11 -18.09 4.18 1.07
CA SER A 11 -18.77 2.92 1.40
C SER A 11 -17.78 1.89 1.98
N LYS A 12 -16.63 1.70 1.32
CA LYS A 12 -15.56 0.80 1.78
C LYS A 12 -14.99 1.25 3.12
N ARG A 13 -14.76 2.57 3.28
CA ARG A 13 -14.28 3.16 4.54
C ARG A 13 -15.22 2.85 5.71
N LYS A 14 -16.53 2.99 5.51
CA LYS A 14 -17.54 2.70 6.55
C LYS A 14 -17.53 1.22 6.94
N VAL A 15 -17.50 0.32 5.95
CA VAL A 15 -17.46 -1.12 6.20
C VAL A 15 -16.19 -1.52 6.96
N LEU A 16 -15.04 -1.01 6.55
CA LEU A 16 -13.76 -1.26 7.24
C LEU A 16 -13.77 -0.79 8.69
N LYS A 17 -14.38 0.37 8.99
CA LYS A 17 -14.52 0.85 10.38
C LYS A 17 -15.35 -0.11 11.25
N VAL A 18 -16.43 -0.66 10.70
CA VAL A 18 -17.26 -1.64 11.40
C VAL A 18 -16.45 -2.91 11.67
N ILE A 19 -15.74 -3.42 10.67
CA ILE A 19 -14.88 -4.61 10.81
C ILE A 19 -13.79 -4.36 11.87
N ALA A 20 -13.11 -3.22 11.80
CA ALA A 20 -12.09 -2.81 12.78
C ALA A 20 -12.64 -2.82 14.21
N SER A 21 -13.84 -2.26 14.39
CA SER A 21 -14.51 -2.25 15.69
C SER A 21 -14.89 -3.65 16.17
N LEU A 22 -15.34 -4.54 15.29
CA LEU A 22 -15.71 -5.92 15.65
C LEU A 22 -14.49 -6.77 16.01
N GLU A 23 -13.36 -6.57 15.33
CA GLU A 23 -12.13 -7.32 15.56
C GLU A 23 -11.25 -6.71 16.67
N GLY A 24 -11.63 -5.57 17.23
CA GLY A 24 -10.80 -4.84 18.20
C GLY A 24 -9.49 -4.31 17.60
N LYS A 25 -9.48 -4.04 16.30
CA LYS A 25 -8.32 -3.54 15.55
C LYS A 25 -8.47 -2.07 15.20
N THR A 26 -7.34 -1.42 14.90
CA THR A 26 -7.35 -0.08 14.30
C THR A 26 -7.50 -0.19 12.78
N MET A 27 -7.95 0.88 12.12
CA MET A 27 -7.96 0.95 10.65
C MET A 27 -6.56 0.71 10.07
N GLY A 28 -5.54 1.29 10.68
CA GLY A 28 -4.14 1.07 10.29
C GLY A 28 -3.74 -0.39 10.46
N GLY A 29 -4.13 -1.04 11.55
CA GLY A 29 -3.83 -2.45 11.81
C GLY A 29 -4.38 -3.38 10.74
N ILE A 30 -5.64 -3.19 10.32
CA ILE A 30 -6.22 -3.96 9.20
C ILE A 30 -5.41 -3.75 7.92
N VAL A 31 -5.09 -2.50 7.59
CA VAL A 31 -4.34 -2.18 6.37
C VAL A 31 -2.94 -2.78 6.42
N THR A 32 -2.25 -2.71 7.55
CA THR A 32 -0.93 -3.34 7.74
C THR A 32 -0.99 -4.85 7.55
N GLU A 33 -1.96 -5.54 8.16
CA GLU A 33 -2.11 -6.99 7.97
C GLU A 33 -2.36 -7.37 6.51
N LEU A 34 -3.22 -6.61 5.81
CA LEU A 34 -3.50 -6.82 4.39
C LEU A 34 -2.26 -6.61 3.52
N ILE A 35 -1.48 -5.57 3.80
CA ILE A 35 -0.22 -5.29 3.11
C ILE A 35 0.79 -6.42 3.35
N ASP A 36 0.97 -6.83 4.60
CA ASP A 36 1.92 -7.89 4.96
C ASP A 36 1.56 -9.21 4.30
N GLU A 37 0.27 -9.57 4.29
CA GLU A 37 -0.20 -10.77 3.63
C GLU A 37 0.00 -10.69 2.11
N TYR A 38 -0.29 -9.55 1.50
CA TYR A 38 -0.10 -9.34 0.07
C TYR A 38 1.38 -9.42 -0.33
N ILE A 39 2.28 -8.83 0.46
CA ILE A 39 3.73 -8.94 0.27
C ILE A 39 4.17 -10.39 0.41
N LYS A 40 3.74 -11.10 1.46
CA LYS A 40 4.11 -12.49 1.71
C LYS A 40 3.70 -13.40 0.55
N ARG A 41 2.47 -13.26 0.04
CA ARG A 41 1.95 -14.03 -1.10
C ARG A 41 2.74 -13.78 -2.39
N ASN A 42 3.27 -12.57 -2.59
CA ASN A 42 3.99 -12.22 -3.81
C ASN A 42 5.52 -12.35 -3.68
N LYS A 43 6.06 -12.54 -2.48
CA LYS A 43 7.50 -12.69 -2.24
C LYS A 43 8.12 -13.80 -3.07
N GLU A 44 7.45 -14.94 -3.22
CA GLU A 44 7.94 -16.04 -4.06
C GLU A 44 7.97 -15.67 -5.55
N LYS A 45 6.98 -14.90 -6.02
CA LYS A 45 6.97 -14.40 -7.41
C LYS A 45 8.10 -13.38 -7.63
N ILE A 46 8.32 -12.49 -6.68
CA ILE A 46 9.41 -11.50 -6.71
C ILE A 46 10.76 -12.20 -6.71
N MET A 47 10.97 -13.23 -5.88
CA MET A 47 12.22 -14.00 -5.86
C MET A 47 12.49 -14.68 -7.21
N ARG A 48 11.47 -15.28 -7.83
CA ARG A 48 11.61 -15.88 -9.18
C ARG A 48 11.91 -14.88 -10.28
N LEU A 49 11.36 -13.66 -10.20
CA LEU A 49 11.63 -12.60 -11.15
C LEU A 49 13.04 -12.00 -10.93
N SER A 50 13.45 -11.86 -9.67
CA SER A 50 14.79 -11.39 -9.28
C SER A 50 15.93 -12.28 -9.76
N GLU A 51 15.69 -13.58 -9.93
CA GLU A 51 16.70 -14.51 -10.48
C GLU A 51 16.82 -14.41 -12.01
N LYS A 52 15.81 -13.84 -12.68
CA LYS A 52 15.74 -13.74 -14.15
C LYS A 52 16.10 -12.35 -14.69
N GLU A 53 15.80 -11.29 -13.95
CA GLU A 53 16.09 -9.91 -14.34
C GLU A 53 16.69 -9.13 -13.15
N ASN A 54 17.56 -8.17 -13.46
CA ASN A 54 18.19 -7.29 -12.47
C ASN A 54 17.10 -6.58 -11.67
N LEU A 55 17.08 -6.76 -10.34
CA LEU A 55 16.05 -6.21 -9.43
C LEU A 55 15.73 -4.71 -9.68
N ASN A 56 16.74 -3.95 -10.12
CA ASN A 56 16.65 -2.53 -10.45
C ASN A 56 15.71 -2.23 -11.63
N GLU A 57 15.57 -3.14 -12.60
CA GLU A 57 14.66 -2.94 -13.75
C GLU A 57 13.20 -3.15 -13.36
N ILE A 58 12.92 -4.09 -12.45
CA ILE A 58 11.57 -4.30 -11.90
C ILE A 58 11.12 -3.09 -11.07
N MET A 59 12.01 -2.50 -10.27
CA MET A 59 11.71 -1.28 -9.50
C MET A 59 11.41 -0.09 -10.44
N LYS A 60 12.16 0.06 -11.53
CA LYS A 60 11.89 1.09 -12.56
C LYS A 60 10.58 0.88 -13.33
N LEU A 61 10.17 -0.37 -13.57
CA LEU A 61 8.87 -0.66 -14.18
C LEU A 61 7.70 -0.31 -13.25
N SER A 62 7.87 -0.51 -11.93
CA SER A 62 6.86 -0.12 -10.95
C SER A 62 6.74 1.40 -10.76
N GLU A 63 7.79 2.16 -11.07
CA GLU A 63 7.84 3.63 -11.03
C GLU A 63 6.69 4.27 -11.84
N ALA A 64 6.37 3.72 -13.01
CA ALA A 64 5.23 4.17 -13.82
C ALA A 64 3.86 3.94 -13.15
N SER A 65 3.73 2.90 -12.31
CA SER A 65 2.52 2.65 -11.51
C SER A 65 2.45 3.50 -10.24
N PHE A 66 3.56 4.12 -9.84
CA PHE A 66 3.63 5.05 -8.70
C PHE A 66 3.39 6.52 -9.11
N ILE A 67 3.38 6.85 -10.41
CA ILE A 67 3.03 8.21 -10.89
C ILE A 67 1.60 8.60 -10.47
N GLU A 68 0.66 7.65 -10.36
CA GLU A 68 -0.69 7.95 -9.84
C GLU A 68 -0.70 8.31 -8.34
N TRP A 69 0.37 7.98 -7.62
CA TRP A 69 0.57 8.28 -6.20
C TRP A 69 1.41 9.55 -5.97
N ASP A 70 2.13 10.01 -7.00
CA ASP A 70 2.89 11.25 -7.00
C ASP A 70 1.98 12.42 -7.43
N ASN A 71 0.99 12.73 -6.59
CA ASN A 71 0.15 13.91 -6.80
C ASN A 71 0.76 15.08 -6.01
N GLU A 72 1.10 16.16 -6.72
CA GLU A 72 1.56 17.44 -6.13
C GLU A 72 0.61 17.99 -5.04
N GLU A 73 -0.64 17.50 -4.97
CA GLU A 73 -1.60 17.84 -3.90
C GLU A 73 -1.22 17.29 -2.51
N ASP A 74 -0.48 16.18 -2.40
CA ASP A 74 -0.10 15.60 -1.11
C ASP A 74 1.01 16.40 -0.41
N GLU A 75 1.72 17.28 -1.13
CA GLU A 75 2.71 18.20 -0.52
C GLU A 75 2.07 19.31 0.32
N ILE A 76 0.79 19.64 0.07
CA ILE A 76 0.09 20.72 0.79
C ILE A 76 -0.16 20.33 2.26
N TYR A 77 -0.30 19.03 2.55
CA TYR A 77 -0.55 18.53 3.90
C TYR A 77 0.72 18.17 4.69
N ASN A 78 1.90 18.21 4.08
CA ASN A 78 3.16 17.92 4.78
C ASN A 78 3.60 19.03 5.74
N ASN A 79 2.94 20.19 5.73
CA ASN A 79 3.27 21.36 6.57
C ASN A 79 2.20 21.69 7.65
N LEU A 80 1.29 20.76 7.97
CA LEU A 80 0.35 20.86 9.10
C LEU A 80 0.76 19.93 10.24
#